data_AF-B4WNN7-F1
#
_entry.id   AF-B4WNN7-F1
#
_cell.length_a   1.000
_cell.length_b   1.000
_cell.length_c   1.000
_cell.angle_alpha   90.00
_cell.angle_beta   90.00
_cell.angle_gamma   90.00
#
_symmetry.space_group_name_H-M   'P 1'
#
loop_
_entity.id
_entity.type
_entity.pdbx_description
1 polymer ?
#
loop_
_entity_poly.entity_id
_entity_poly.type
_entity_poly.pdbx_seq_one_letter_code
_entity_poly.pdbx_strand_id
1 'polypeptide(L)'
;MKAKLPFRESARIEALQQYNILDTADEQTYDDITSLAAFICDVPIALISLVDKDRQWFKSKVGISVRETPRDVSFCAHAILTKDITIVKDARDDARFSDNPLVTCAPNIRFYAGVPLITASGHPLGTLCVIDHQPKELSEVQRRTLIALARQIVVQLELHRVSLQLADALEKIEIMDGLIPICSHCKGIRDDHGFWSSVERYIEQHSDARLTHGICDQCIQTYYPDVVKVWEAEKQQKLQED
;
A
#
# COMPACT_ATOMS: atom_id res chain seq x y z
N MET A 1 -4.29 5.27 -31.78
CA MET A 1 -5.64 5.64 -31.30
C MET A 1 -5.68 5.57 -29.77
N LYS A 2 -6.42 6.43 -29.07
CA LYS A 2 -6.56 6.36 -27.59
C LYS A 2 -7.39 5.14 -27.19
N ALA A 3 -6.92 4.40 -26.18
CA ALA A 3 -7.65 3.24 -25.65
C ALA A 3 -9.02 3.66 -25.10
N LYS A 4 -10.04 2.83 -25.32
CA LYS A 4 -11.31 2.96 -24.59
C LYS A 4 -11.09 2.63 -23.11
N LEU A 5 -11.94 3.14 -22.24
CA LEU A 5 -11.93 2.77 -20.83
C LEU A 5 -12.65 1.42 -20.62
N PRO A 6 -12.14 0.54 -19.75
CA PRO A 6 -12.83 -0.66 -19.29
C PRO A 6 -14.24 -0.39 -18.74
N PHE A 7 -15.12 -1.38 -18.84
CA PHE A 7 -16.41 -1.35 -18.13
C PHE A 7 -16.16 -1.29 -16.62
N ARG A 8 -16.77 -0.31 -15.93
CA ARG A 8 -16.54 0.02 -14.51
C ARG A 8 -15.09 0.44 -14.18
N GLU A 9 -14.55 1.36 -14.98
CA GLU A 9 -13.21 1.91 -14.75
C GLU A 9 -12.98 2.40 -13.32
N SER A 10 -13.95 3.08 -12.71
CA SER A 10 -13.81 3.56 -11.32
C SER A 10 -13.53 2.42 -10.33
N ALA A 11 -14.24 1.29 -10.46
CA ALA A 11 -14.03 0.13 -9.60
C ALA A 11 -12.67 -0.54 -9.84
N ARG A 12 -12.19 -0.53 -11.09
CA ARG A 12 -10.85 -1.04 -11.44
C ARG A 12 -9.74 -0.18 -10.84
N ILE A 13 -9.89 1.14 -10.87
CA ILE A 13 -8.95 2.08 -10.25
C ILE A 13 -8.96 1.93 -8.73
N GLU A 14 -10.15 1.84 -8.12
CA GLU A 14 -10.28 1.57 -6.69
C GLU A 14 -9.60 0.25 -6.32
N ALA A 15 -9.82 -0.82 -7.09
CA ALA A 15 -9.15 -2.08 -6.90
C ALA A 15 -7.62 -1.94 -6.99
N LEU A 16 -7.09 -1.21 -7.97
CA LEU A 16 -5.64 -0.95 -8.09
C LEU A 16 -5.09 -0.20 -6.87
N GLN A 17 -5.80 0.82 -6.39
CA GLN A 17 -5.40 1.60 -5.22
C GLN A 17 -5.33 0.76 -3.94
N GLN A 18 -6.22 -0.22 -3.77
CA GLN A 18 -6.22 -1.12 -2.61
C GLN A 18 -4.93 -1.96 -2.48
N TYR A 19 -4.17 -2.15 -3.57
CA TYR A 19 -2.88 -2.84 -3.50
C TYR A 19 -1.75 -1.96 -2.98
N ASN A 20 -1.92 -0.64 -2.84
CA ASN A 20 -0.88 0.30 -2.38
C ASN A 20 0.49 0.11 -3.07
N ILE A 21 0.47 -0.30 -4.34
CA ILE A 21 1.66 -0.74 -5.08
C ILE A 21 2.22 0.34 -6.01
N LEU A 22 1.42 1.35 -6.38
CA LEU A 22 1.86 2.46 -7.21
C LEU A 22 2.87 3.32 -6.45
N ASP A 23 3.87 3.84 -7.17
CA ASP A 23 4.94 4.71 -6.63
C ASP A 23 5.77 4.08 -5.49
N THR A 24 5.73 2.76 -5.36
CA THR A 24 6.59 2.01 -4.45
C THR A 24 7.98 1.80 -5.05
N ALA A 25 8.95 1.47 -4.19
CA ALA A 25 10.31 1.17 -4.61
C ALA A 25 10.37 -0.10 -5.51
N ASP A 26 11.49 -0.24 -6.22
CA ASP A 26 11.78 -1.45 -6.99
C ASP A 26 11.94 -2.65 -6.02
N GLU A 27 11.43 -3.82 -6.39
CA GLU A 27 11.53 -5.03 -5.57
C GLU A 27 11.98 -6.22 -6.43
N GLN A 28 12.99 -6.94 -5.95
CA GLN A 28 13.65 -8.03 -6.68
C GLN A 28 12.67 -9.10 -7.19
N THR A 29 11.63 -9.41 -6.43
CA THR A 29 10.63 -10.41 -6.83
C THR A 29 9.90 -10.04 -8.12
N TYR A 30 9.64 -8.77 -8.38
CA TYR A 30 9.06 -8.32 -9.64
C TYR A 30 10.12 -8.23 -10.74
N ASP A 31 11.34 -7.81 -10.40
CA ASP A 31 12.46 -7.68 -11.34
C ASP A 31 12.91 -9.02 -11.93
N ASP A 32 12.90 -10.08 -11.12
CA ASP A 32 13.19 -11.44 -11.56
C ASP A 32 12.16 -11.91 -12.60
N ILE A 33 10.88 -11.65 -12.36
CA ILE A 33 9.80 -12.03 -13.29
C ILE A 33 9.91 -11.26 -14.60
N THR A 34 10.16 -9.95 -14.54
CA THR A 34 10.34 -9.11 -15.73
C THR A 34 11.54 -9.55 -16.55
N SER A 35 12.66 -9.84 -15.87
CA SER A 35 13.89 -10.34 -16.50
C SER A 35 13.69 -11.70 -17.18
N LEU A 36 12.99 -12.62 -16.52
CA LEU A 36 12.61 -13.91 -17.11
C LEU A 36 11.70 -13.75 -18.33
N ALA A 37 10.73 -12.82 -18.29
CA ALA A 37 9.86 -12.56 -19.43
C ALA A 37 10.66 -12.04 -20.64
N ALA A 38 11.59 -11.11 -20.44
CA ALA A 38 12.48 -10.61 -21.49
C ALA A 38 13.36 -11.73 -22.05
N PHE A 39 14.01 -12.50 -21.18
CA PHE A 39 14.92 -13.57 -21.54
C PHE A 39 14.23 -14.69 -22.33
N ILE A 40 13.09 -15.19 -21.85
CA ILE A 40 12.37 -16.32 -22.46
C ILE A 40 11.75 -15.92 -23.81
N CYS A 41 11.29 -14.68 -23.92
CA CYS A 41 10.75 -14.16 -25.17
C CYS A 41 11.83 -13.65 -26.12
N ASP A 42 13.09 -13.62 -25.68
CA ASP A 42 14.24 -13.10 -26.43
C ASP A 42 13.97 -11.68 -26.96
N VAL A 43 13.55 -10.78 -26.08
CA VAL A 43 13.23 -9.39 -26.43
C VAL A 43 14.04 -8.39 -25.61
N PRO A 44 14.29 -7.18 -26.14
CA PRO A 44 15.07 -6.19 -25.42
C PRO A 44 14.30 -5.54 -24.26
N ILE A 45 12.96 -5.55 -24.30
CA ILE A 45 12.12 -4.82 -23.34
C ILE A 45 11.05 -5.74 -22.76
N ALA A 46 10.92 -5.73 -21.44
CA ALA A 46 9.80 -6.34 -20.72
C ALA A 46 9.38 -5.45 -19.54
N LEU A 47 8.09 -5.44 -19.22
CA LEU A 47 7.52 -4.54 -18.22
C LEU A 47 6.43 -5.24 -17.41
N ILE A 48 6.44 -5.01 -16.09
CA ILE A 48 5.25 -5.13 -15.26
C ILE A 48 4.65 -3.75 -15.18
N SER A 49 3.55 -3.57 -15.90
CA SER A 49 2.93 -2.28 -16.15
C SER A 49 1.56 -2.21 -15.49
N LEU A 50 1.35 -1.27 -14.58
CA LEU A 50 0.07 -0.99 -13.95
C LEU A 50 -0.59 0.21 -14.63
N VAL A 51 -1.87 0.06 -14.98
CA VAL A 51 -2.62 1.11 -15.69
C VAL A 51 -3.42 1.90 -14.67
N ASP A 52 -2.98 3.12 -14.39
CA ASP A 52 -3.64 4.07 -13.50
C ASP A 52 -4.62 4.95 -14.30
N LYS A 53 -5.21 5.97 -13.66
CA LYS A 53 -6.21 6.86 -14.26
C LYS A 53 -5.69 7.53 -15.52
N ASP A 54 -4.56 8.24 -15.41
CA ASP A 54 -4.02 9.09 -16.47
C ASP A 54 -2.64 8.63 -16.99
N ARG A 55 -2.04 7.63 -16.33
CA ARG A 55 -0.71 7.12 -16.64
C ARG A 55 -0.67 5.59 -16.66
N GLN A 56 0.37 5.08 -17.30
CA GLN A 56 0.84 3.71 -17.19
C GLN A 56 2.13 3.75 -16.37
N TRP A 57 2.14 3.14 -15.19
CA TRP A 57 3.27 3.12 -14.27
C TRP A 57 3.96 1.76 -14.29
N PHE A 58 5.30 1.74 -14.26
CA PHE A 58 6.08 0.51 -14.35
C PHE A 58 6.54 0.07 -12.96
N LYS A 59 5.97 -1.04 -12.46
CA LYS A 59 6.41 -1.68 -11.21
C LYS A 59 7.79 -2.31 -11.35
N SER A 60 8.07 -2.82 -12.54
CA SER A 60 9.36 -3.40 -12.89
C SER A 60 9.56 -3.30 -14.39
N LYS A 61 10.82 -3.16 -14.81
CA LYS A 61 11.18 -2.85 -16.19
C LYS A 61 12.56 -3.38 -16.57
N VAL A 62 12.67 -3.83 -17.82
CA VAL A 62 13.92 -4.19 -18.50
C VAL A 62 13.99 -3.41 -19.81
N GLY A 63 15.17 -2.91 -20.16
CA GLY A 63 15.44 -2.28 -21.47
C GLY A 63 14.98 -0.83 -21.63
N ILE A 64 14.37 -0.20 -20.61
CA ILE A 64 13.96 1.21 -20.64
C ILE A 64 14.29 1.95 -19.34
N SER A 65 14.54 3.27 -19.43
CA SER A 65 14.88 4.11 -18.28
C SER A 65 13.67 4.83 -17.66
N VAL A 66 12.63 5.11 -18.45
CA VAL A 66 11.41 5.79 -17.98
C VAL A 66 10.66 4.95 -16.92
N ARG A 67 9.96 5.61 -16.00
CA ARG A 67 9.17 4.94 -14.93
C ARG A 67 7.68 4.87 -15.23
N GLU A 68 7.22 5.69 -16.17
CA GLU A 68 5.83 5.74 -16.58
C GLU A 68 5.70 6.35 -17.97
N THR A 69 4.51 6.19 -18.55
CA THR A 69 4.10 6.84 -19.80
C THR A 69 2.66 7.34 -19.67
N PRO A 70 2.24 8.34 -20.47
CA PRO A 70 0.84 8.73 -20.53
C PRO A 70 -0.04 7.55 -20.96
N ARG A 71 -1.21 7.40 -20.33
CA ARG A 71 -2.13 6.28 -20.64
C ARG A 71 -2.58 6.28 -22.11
N ASP A 72 -2.67 7.45 -22.73
CA ASP A 72 -3.19 7.62 -24.08
C ASP A 72 -2.32 7.00 -25.17
N VAL A 73 -1.02 6.83 -24.89
CA VAL A 73 -0.05 6.18 -25.80
C VAL A 73 0.23 4.73 -25.41
N SER A 74 -0.42 4.22 -24.37
CA SER A 74 -0.18 2.91 -23.80
C SER A 74 -0.75 1.76 -24.64
N PHE A 75 0.11 0.78 -24.96
CA PHE A 75 -0.34 -0.53 -25.45
C PHE A 75 -1.09 -1.31 -24.36
N CYS A 76 -0.65 -1.17 -23.10
CA CYS A 76 -1.22 -1.89 -21.97
C CYS A 76 -2.64 -1.43 -21.65
N ALA A 77 -2.96 -0.14 -21.85
CA ALA A 77 -4.32 0.38 -21.74
C ALA A 77 -5.30 -0.27 -22.75
N HIS A 78 -4.81 -0.71 -23.91
CA HIS A 78 -5.62 -1.50 -24.85
C HIS A 78 -5.72 -2.97 -24.43
N ALA A 79 -4.62 -3.54 -23.92
CA ALA A 79 -4.58 -4.95 -23.54
C ALA A 79 -5.45 -5.27 -22.32
N ILE A 80 -5.63 -4.34 -21.37
CA ILE A 80 -6.53 -4.54 -20.21
C ILE A 80 -8.02 -4.61 -20.59
N LEU A 81 -8.38 -4.32 -21.85
CA LEU A 81 -9.76 -4.43 -22.33
C LEU A 81 -10.15 -5.87 -22.70
N THR A 82 -9.17 -6.78 -22.77
CA THR A 82 -9.38 -8.21 -23.03
C THR A 82 -9.00 -9.04 -21.82
N LYS A 83 -9.55 -10.26 -21.72
CA LYS A 83 -9.12 -11.24 -20.71
C LYS A 83 -7.93 -12.09 -21.17
N ASP A 84 -7.77 -12.21 -22.48
CA ASP A 84 -6.70 -12.98 -23.10
C ASP A 84 -5.46 -12.12 -23.37
N ILE A 85 -4.33 -12.78 -23.60
CA ILE A 85 -3.10 -12.15 -24.07
C ILE A 85 -3.37 -11.40 -25.40
N THR A 86 -2.97 -10.14 -25.44
CA THR A 86 -2.96 -9.34 -26.67
C THR A 86 -1.60 -9.49 -27.34
N ILE A 87 -1.58 -9.91 -28.60
CA ILE A 87 -0.36 -10.03 -29.42
C ILE A 87 -0.49 -9.11 -30.63
N VAL A 88 0.52 -8.27 -30.84
CA VAL A 88 0.70 -7.38 -31.98
C VAL A 88 2.01 -7.78 -32.64
N LYS A 89 1.92 -8.44 -33.81
CA LYS A 89 3.10 -8.97 -34.52
C LYS A 89 3.97 -7.85 -35.09
N ASP A 90 3.33 -6.86 -35.72
CA ASP A 90 3.92 -5.59 -36.15
C ASP A 90 2.93 -4.45 -35.88
N ALA A 91 3.32 -3.49 -35.06
CA ALA A 91 2.51 -2.36 -34.63
C ALA A 91 2.26 -1.34 -35.75
N ARG A 92 3.05 -1.38 -36.83
CA ARG A 92 2.82 -0.55 -38.03
C ARG A 92 1.58 -1.00 -38.80
N ASP A 93 1.28 -2.30 -38.77
CA ASP A 93 0.17 -2.91 -39.48
C ASP A 93 -1.10 -3.00 -38.62
N ASP A 94 -1.01 -2.65 -37.33
CA ASP A 94 -2.13 -2.68 -36.41
C ASP A 94 -2.79 -1.29 -36.34
N ALA A 95 -4.04 -1.21 -36.82
CA ALA A 95 -4.81 0.05 -36.87
C ALA A 95 -4.97 0.75 -35.50
N ARG A 96 -4.79 0.04 -34.37
CA ARG A 96 -4.83 0.65 -33.03
C ARG A 96 -3.56 1.46 -32.76
N PHE A 97 -2.43 1.04 -33.32
CA PHE A 97 -1.08 1.46 -32.94
C PHE A 97 -0.26 2.10 -34.06
N SER A 98 -0.67 1.98 -35.33
CA SER A 98 0.09 2.48 -36.49
C SER A 98 0.48 3.95 -36.37
N ASP A 99 -0.41 4.79 -35.83
CA ASP A 99 -0.19 6.23 -35.63
C ASP A 99 0.31 6.57 -34.20
N ASN A 100 0.62 5.57 -33.37
CA ASN A 100 1.07 5.80 -32.00
C ASN A 100 2.50 6.39 -32.00
N PRO A 101 2.77 7.47 -31.23
CA PRO A 101 4.12 8.04 -31.12
C PRO A 101 5.21 7.04 -30.76
N LEU A 102 4.90 6.00 -29.98
CA LEU A 102 5.87 4.96 -29.61
C LEU A 102 6.22 4.01 -30.78
N VAL A 103 5.44 4.04 -31.85
CA VAL A 103 5.63 3.26 -33.08
C VAL A 103 6.28 4.11 -34.18
N THR A 104 5.77 5.34 -34.37
CA THR A 104 6.19 6.25 -35.44
C THR A 104 7.49 7.01 -35.12
N CYS A 105 7.80 7.18 -33.83
CA CYS A 105 9.03 7.78 -33.33
C CYS A 105 9.77 6.80 -32.42
N ALA A 106 10.94 7.21 -31.91
CA ALA A 106 11.64 6.45 -30.87
C ALA A 106 10.66 6.14 -29.70
N PRO A 107 10.61 4.88 -29.23
CA PRO A 107 11.60 3.81 -29.43
C PRO A 107 11.33 2.90 -30.64
N ASN A 108 10.43 3.24 -31.56
CA ASN A 108 10.11 2.45 -32.76
C ASN A 108 9.61 1.04 -32.43
N ILE A 109 8.62 0.92 -31.54
CA ILE A 109 8.00 -0.36 -31.18
C ILE A 109 7.45 -1.02 -32.45
N ARG A 110 7.74 -2.31 -32.62
CA ARG A 110 7.17 -3.15 -33.68
C ARG A 110 6.39 -4.30 -33.09
N PHE A 111 6.96 -5.04 -32.16
CA PHE A 111 6.26 -6.15 -31.53
C PHE A 111 5.80 -5.78 -30.13
N TYR A 112 4.61 -6.25 -29.77
CA TYR A 112 4.07 -6.18 -28.41
C TYR A 112 3.30 -7.46 -28.11
N ALA A 113 3.57 -8.05 -26.94
CA ALA A 113 2.66 -9.02 -26.34
C ALA A 113 2.42 -8.68 -24.88
N GLY A 114 1.16 -8.59 -24.48
CA GLY A 114 0.76 -8.21 -23.12
C GLY A 114 -0.29 -9.15 -22.55
N VAL A 115 0.03 -9.76 -21.41
CA VAL A 115 -0.90 -10.57 -20.62
C VAL A 115 -1.54 -9.70 -19.55
N PRO A 116 -2.87 -9.56 -19.52
CA PRO A 116 -3.57 -8.82 -18.47
C PRO A 116 -3.34 -9.41 -17.07
N LEU A 117 -3.07 -8.55 -16.09
CA LEU A 117 -2.98 -8.90 -14.67
C LEU A 117 -4.36 -8.77 -14.05
N ILE A 118 -5.10 -9.87 -13.99
CA ILE A 118 -6.51 -9.89 -13.56
C ILE A 118 -6.60 -10.39 -12.11
N THR A 119 -7.19 -9.58 -11.24
CA THR A 119 -7.44 -9.94 -9.83
C THR A 119 -8.45 -11.08 -9.69
N ALA A 120 -8.54 -11.67 -8.49
CA ALA A 120 -9.58 -12.65 -8.18
C ALA A 120 -11.02 -12.10 -8.35
N SER A 121 -11.20 -10.78 -8.12
CA SER A 121 -12.45 -10.06 -8.37
C SER A 121 -12.71 -9.71 -9.84
N GLY A 122 -11.77 -10.07 -10.74
CA GLY A 122 -11.93 -9.89 -12.18
C GLY A 122 -11.51 -8.51 -12.71
N HIS A 123 -10.83 -7.69 -11.91
CA HIS A 123 -10.35 -6.37 -12.33
C HIS A 123 -8.98 -6.48 -13.01
N PRO A 124 -8.80 -5.95 -14.24
CA PRO A 124 -7.49 -5.91 -14.88
C PRO A 124 -6.68 -4.71 -14.36
N LEU A 125 -5.66 -4.97 -13.56
CA LEU A 125 -4.83 -3.90 -12.97
C LEU A 125 -3.82 -3.32 -13.95
N GLY A 126 -3.39 -4.13 -14.92
CA GLY A 126 -2.28 -3.83 -15.79
C GLY A 126 -1.89 -5.02 -16.66
N THR A 127 -0.63 -5.10 -17.06
CA THR A 127 -0.09 -6.20 -17.87
C THR A 127 1.33 -6.59 -17.48
N LEU A 128 1.66 -7.86 -17.62
CA LEU A 128 3.03 -8.27 -17.96
C LEU A 128 3.17 -8.19 -19.47
N CYS A 129 4.09 -7.38 -19.98
CA CYS A 129 4.28 -7.23 -21.41
C CYS A 129 5.74 -7.32 -21.85
N VAL A 130 5.93 -7.77 -23.08
CA VAL A 130 7.21 -7.88 -23.79
C VAL A 130 7.13 -7.09 -25.09
N ILE A 131 8.21 -6.39 -25.42
CA ILE A 131 8.27 -5.40 -26.51
C ILE A 131 9.56 -5.58 -27.29
N ASP A 132 9.48 -5.49 -28.62
CA ASP A 132 10.63 -5.55 -29.51
C ASP A 132 10.57 -4.43 -30.58
N HIS A 133 11.74 -4.05 -31.05
CA HIS A 133 11.94 -3.11 -32.17
C HIS A 133 11.84 -3.82 -33.53
N GLN A 134 11.70 -5.15 -33.55
CA GLN A 134 11.45 -5.95 -34.75
C GLN A 134 10.11 -6.68 -34.65
N PRO A 135 9.44 -6.95 -35.79
CA PRO A 135 8.26 -7.81 -35.81
C PRO A 135 8.59 -9.20 -35.26
N LYS A 136 7.65 -9.80 -34.51
CA LYS A 136 7.88 -11.10 -33.87
C LYS A 136 6.59 -11.90 -33.71
N GLU A 137 6.73 -13.21 -33.67
CA GLU A 137 5.69 -14.14 -33.29
C GLU A 137 6.14 -14.95 -32.06
N LEU A 138 5.25 -15.12 -31.09
CA LEU A 138 5.53 -15.96 -29.93
C LEU A 138 5.24 -17.41 -30.25
N SER A 139 6.15 -18.29 -29.84
CA SER A 139 5.86 -19.72 -29.75
C SER A 139 4.80 -20.00 -28.67
N GLU A 140 4.13 -21.15 -28.78
CA GLU A 140 3.18 -21.61 -27.75
C GLU A 140 3.82 -21.73 -26.36
N VAL A 141 5.10 -22.13 -26.30
CA VAL A 141 5.84 -22.20 -25.03
C VAL A 141 5.99 -20.79 -24.43
N GLN A 142 6.46 -19.81 -25.21
CA GLN A 142 6.59 -18.42 -24.74
C GLN A 142 5.25 -17.84 -24.31
N ARG A 143 4.18 -18.07 -25.08
CA ARG A 143 2.82 -17.63 -24.74
C ARG A 143 2.36 -18.21 -23.40
N ARG A 144 2.51 -19.52 -23.21
CA ARG A 144 2.16 -20.19 -21.95
C ARG A 144 3.00 -19.70 -20.79
N THR A 145 4.29 -19.45 -21.00
CA THR A 145 5.17 -18.94 -19.96
C THR A 145 4.79 -17.53 -19.52
N LEU A 146 4.52 -16.61 -20.45
CA LEU A 146 4.05 -15.26 -20.11
C LEU A 146 2.75 -15.31 -19.29
N ILE A 147 1.82 -16.20 -19.65
CA ILE A 147 0.57 -16.38 -18.90
C ILE A 147 0.85 -16.90 -17.48
N ALA A 148 1.80 -17.84 -17.32
CA ALA A 148 2.19 -18.34 -16.00
C ALA A 148 2.86 -17.25 -15.15
N LEU A 149 3.77 -16.47 -15.73
CA LEU A 149 4.44 -15.35 -15.04
C LEU A 149 3.44 -14.27 -14.64
N ALA A 150 2.48 -13.93 -15.50
CA ALA A 150 1.41 -12.99 -15.18
C ALA A 150 0.57 -13.44 -13.98
N ARG A 151 0.25 -14.74 -13.89
CA ARG A 151 -0.42 -15.31 -12.71
C ARG A 151 0.44 -15.20 -11.46
N GLN A 152 1.75 -15.43 -11.56
CA GLN A 152 2.64 -15.27 -10.42
C GLN A 152 2.68 -13.82 -9.93
N ILE A 153 2.68 -12.84 -10.83
CA ILE A 153 2.61 -11.41 -10.45
C ILE A 153 1.33 -11.13 -9.68
N VAL A 154 0.17 -11.62 -10.15
CA VAL A 154 -1.10 -11.44 -9.44
C VAL A 154 -1.04 -12.05 -8.04
N VAL A 155 -0.44 -13.24 -7.88
CA VAL A 155 -0.24 -13.85 -6.56
C VAL A 155 0.61 -12.95 -5.65
N GLN A 156 1.71 -12.37 -6.16
CA GLN A 156 2.55 -11.46 -5.37
C GLN A 156 1.80 -10.18 -4.96
N LEU A 157 1.00 -9.62 -5.88
CA LEU A 157 0.16 -8.46 -5.58
C LEU A 157 -0.86 -8.79 -4.47
N GLU A 158 -1.53 -9.94 -4.54
CA GLU A 158 -2.47 -10.36 -3.49
C GLU A 158 -1.78 -10.58 -2.14
N LEU A 159 -0.60 -11.22 -2.14
CA LEU A 159 0.19 -11.41 -0.92
C LEU A 159 0.57 -10.08 -0.28
N HIS A 160 1.02 -9.12 -1.08
CA HIS A 160 1.32 -7.76 -0.62
C HIS A 160 0.08 -7.10 0.00
N ARG A 161 -1.07 -7.15 -0.69
CA ARG A 161 -2.34 -6.59 -0.21
C ARG A 161 -2.77 -7.20 1.12
N VAL A 162 -2.73 -8.54 1.24
CA VAL A 162 -3.12 -9.25 2.45
C VAL A 162 -2.14 -8.95 3.59
N SER A 163 -0.84 -8.85 3.30
CA SER A 163 0.18 -8.49 4.29
C SER A 163 -0.07 -7.10 4.88
N LEU A 164 -0.43 -6.11 4.06
CA LEU A 164 -0.80 -4.78 4.54
C LEU A 164 -2.07 -4.81 5.40
N GLN A 165 -3.08 -5.57 4.98
CA GLN A 165 -4.32 -5.72 5.75
C GLN A 165 -4.08 -6.40 7.10
N LEU A 166 -3.19 -7.39 7.15
CA LEU A 166 -2.80 -8.03 8.40
C LEU A 166 -2.06 -7.06 9.31
N ALA A 167 -1.12 -6.27 8.78
CA ALA A 167 -0.40 -5.26 9.56
C ALA A 167 -1.35 -4.21 10.17
N ASP A 168 -2.28 -3.67 9.38
CA ASP A 168 -3.30 -2.71 9.85
C ASP A 168 -4.24 -3.34 10.89
N ALA A 169 -4.63 -4.61 10.71
CA ALA A 169 -5.46 -5.31 11.69
C ALA A 169 -4.73 -5.53 13.03
N LEU A 170 -3.43 -5.86 12.99
CA LEU A 170 -2.60 -6.03 14.19
C LEU A 170 -2.42 -4.70 14.93
N GLU A 171 -2.14 -3.60 14.23
CA GLU A 171 -2.02 -2.27 14.83
C GLU A 171 -3.31 -1.84 15.55
N LYS A 172 -4.48 -2.14 14.96
CA LYS A 172 -5.78 -1.85 15.58
C LYS A 172 -6.04 -2.65 16.86
N ILE A 173 -5.49 -3.87 16.96
CA ILE A 173 -5.58 -4.67 18.18
C ILE A 173 -4.74 -4.03 19.29
N GLU A 174 -3.52 -3.57 19.00
CA GLU A 174 -2.68 -2.87 19.98
C GLU A 174 -3.36 -1.59 20.52
N ILE A 175 -4.13 -0.88 19.70
CA ILE A 175 -4.91 0.29 20.15
C ILE A 175 -6.09 -0.12 21.06
N MET A 176 -6.68 -1.30 20.86
CA MET A 176 -7.71 -1.84 21.75
C MET A 176 -7.14 -2.30 23.11
N ASP A 177 -5.89 -2.75 23.14
CA ASP A 177 -5.15 -3.02 24.38
C ASP A 177 -4.83 -1.74 25.18
N GLY A 178 -5.05 -0.55 24.61
CA GLY A 178 -4.98 0.73 25.32
C GLY A 178 -6.22 1.08 26.17
N LEU A 179 -7.28 0.27 26.12
CA LEU A 179 -8.49 0.49 26.92
C LEU A 179 -8.34 -0.13 28.31
N ILE A 180 -7.90 0.70 29.27
CA ILE A 180 -7.82 0.32 30.68
C ILE A 180 -9.25 0.19 31.25
N PRO A 181 -9.71 -1.02 31.65
CA PRO A 181 -11.05 -1.21 32.19
C PRO A 181 -11.12 -0.59 33.59
N ILE A 182 -11.87 0.51 33.72
CA ILE A 182 -12.04 1.22 34.99
C ILE A 182 -13.43 0.98 35.59
N CYS A 183 -13.50 0.67 36.88
CA CYS A 183 -14.75 0.52 37.60
C CYS A 183 -15.44 1.89 37.68
N SER A 184 -16.67 1.99 37.16
CA SER A 184 -17.40 3.25 37.12
C SER A 184 -17.66 3.84 38.52
N HIS A 185 -17.70 3.00 39.55
CA HIS A 185 -17.95 3.37 40.94
C HIS A 185 -16.67 3.73 41.72
N CYS A 186 -15.74 2.77 41.90
CA CYS A 186 -14.56 2.96 42.75
C CYS A 186 -13.31 3.44 42.00
N LYS A 187 -13.38 3.56 40.66
CA LYS A 187 -12.26 3.95 39.79
C LYS A 187 -11.05 2.99 39.81
N GLY A 188 -11.18 1.81 40.41
CA GLY A 188 -10.17 0.76 40.29
C GLY A 188 -10.03 0.26 38.85
N ILE A 189 -8.85 -0.26 38.51
CA ILE A 189 -8.52 -0.81 37.20
C ILE A 189 -8.58 -2.33 37.25
N ARG A 190 -9.16 -2.96 36.23
CA ARG A 190 -9.12 -4.42 36.05
C ARG A 190 -7.85 -4.81 35.29
N ASP A 191 -7.02 -5.65 35.90
CA ASP A 191 -5.82 -6.19 35.26
C ASP A 191 -6.12 -7.33 34.27
N ASP A 192 -5.08 -7.82 33.60
CA ASP A 192 -5.15 -8.88 32.58
C ASP A 192 -5.59 -10.24 33.15
N HIS A 193 -5.48 -10.43 34.46
CA HIS A 193 -5.94 -11.61 35.17
C HIS A 193 -7.40 -11.48 35.66
N GLY A 194 -8.03 -10.33 35.41
CA GLY A 194 -9.41 -10.04 35.79
C GLY A 194 -9.59 -9.54 37.23
N PHE A 195 -8.52 -9.28 37.97
CA PHE A 195 -8.59 -8.73 39.32
C PHE A 195 -8.68 -7.20 39.29
N TRP A 196 -9.41 -6.65 40.25
CA TRP A 196 -9.52 -5.21 40.44
C TRP A 196 -8.43 -4.71 41.38
N SER A 197 -7.65 -3.73 40.92
CA SER A 197 -6.61 -3.06 41.68
C SER A 197 -6.82 -1.55 41.69
N SER A 198 -6.09 -0.83 42.55
CA SER A 198 -6.11 0.63 42.53
C SER A 198 -5.34 1.14 41.31
N VAL A 199 -5.65 2.36 40.88
CA VAL A 199 -4.98 2.98 39.73
C VAL A 199 -3.47 3.06 39.95
N GLU A 200 -3.06 3.38 41.17
CA GLU A 200 -1.66 3.51 41.55
C GLU A 200 -0.90 2.19 41.39
N ARG A 201 -1.46 1.09 41.91
CA ARG A 201 -0.84 -0.23 41.81
C ARG A 201 -0.72 -0.67 40.35
N TYR A 202 -1.75 -0.42 39.54
CA TYR A 202 -1.72 -0.76 38.13
C TYR A 202 -0.60 0.00 37.38
N ILE A 203 -0.47 1.31 37.61
CA ILE A 203 0.58 2.15 36.99
C ILE A 203 1.98 1.68 37.40
N GLU A 204 2.22 1.40 38.67
CA GLU A 204 3.52 0.94 39.18
C GLU A 204 3.92 -0.45 38.66
N GLN A 205 2.94 -1.31 38.32
CA GLN A 205 3.19 -2.65 37.79
C GLN A 205 3.42 -2.67 36.27
N HIS A 206 2.90 -1.69 35.54
CA HIS A 206 2.89 -1.68 34.07
C HIS A 206 3.71 -0.53 33.47
N SER A 207 4.44 0.24 34.30
CA SER A 207 5.33 1.31 33.85
C SER A 207 6.47 1.55 34.85
N ASP A 208 7.50 2.30 34.42
CA ASP A 208 8.58 2.75 35.31
C ASP A 208 8.20 3.95 36.21
N ALA A 209 6.93 4.39 36.18
CA ALA A 209 6.48 5.55 36.93
C ALA A 209 6.43 5.26 38.44
N ARG A 210 6.86 6.23 39.26
CA ARG A 210 6.70 6.22 40.71
C ARG A 210 5.78 7.35 41.14
N LEU A 211 4.79 7.04 41.97
CA LEU A 211 3.78 8.00 42.38
C LEU A 211 4.17 8.64 43.73
N THR A 212 4.07 9.97 43.80
CA THR A 212 4.19 10.72 45.05
C THR A 212 2.82 11.26 45.44
N HIS A 213 2.49 11.22 46.72
CA HIS A 213 1.19 11.66 47.20
C HIS A 213 1.27 13.11 47.66
N GLY A 214 0.39 13.94 47.12
CA GLY A 214 0.22 15.34 47.49
C GLY A 214 -1.26 15.71 47.43
N ILE A 215 -1.63 16.79 48.11
CA ILE A 215 -2.98 17.35 48.06
C ILE A 215 -2.88 18.66 47.30
N CYS A 216 -3.64 18.82 46.21
CA CYS A 216 -3.65 20.08 45.47
C CYS A 216 -4.34 21.20 46.25
N ASP A 217 -4.08 22.47 45.86
CA ASP A 217 -4.62 23.65 46.54
C ASP A 217 -6.15 23.62 46.68
N GLN A 218 -6.85 23.15 45.65
CA GLN A 218 -8.29 23.05 45.70
C GLN A 218 -8.77 22.02 46.72
N CYS A 219 -8.15 20.83 46.74
CA CYS A 219 -8.53 19.76 47.67
C CYS A 219 -8.17 20.12 49.12
N ILE A 220 -7.02 20.74 49.37
CA ILE A 220 -6.64 21.11 50.74
C ILE A 220 -7.57 22.20 51.28
N GLN A 221 -7.97 23.17 50.46
CA GLN A 221 -8.97 24.19 50.84
C GLN A 221 -10.35 23.58 51.08
N THR A 222 -10.77 22.63 50.24
CA THR A 222 -12.12 22.05 50.31
C THR A 222 -12.27 21.10 51.48
N TYR A 223 -11.30 20.20 51.68
CA TYR A 223 -11.41 19.10 52.62
C TYR A 223 -10.64 19.33 53.92
N TYR A 224 -9.64 20.21 53.92
CA TYR A 224 -8.80 20.53 55.08
C TYR A 224 -8.72 22.05 55.35
N PRO A 225 -9.85 22.79 55.35
CA PRO A 225 -9.83 24.26 55.45
C PRO A 225 -9.17 24.76 56.73
N ASP A 226 -9.25 24.00 57.83
CA ASP A 226 -8.65 24.41 59.10
C ASP A 226 -7.12 24.26 59.10
N VAL A 227 -6.58 23.28 58.36
CA VAL A 227 -5.13 23.14 58.15
C VAL A 227 -4.60 24.33 57.36
N VAL A 228 -5.34 24.76 56.34
CA VAL A 228 -5.01 25.95 55.54
C VAL A 228 -4.95 27.21 56.41
N LYS A 229 -5.94 27.42 57.27
CA LYS A 229 -5.96 28.58 58.19
C LYS A 229 -4.75 28.61 59.13
N VAL A 230 -4.34 27.46 59.68
CA VAL A 230 -3.18 27.37 60.56
C VAL A 230 -1.90 27.68 59.79
N TRP A 231 -1.72 27.10 58.60
CA TRP A 231 -0.57 27.41 57.75
C TRP A 231 -0.49 28.87 57.33
N GLU A 232 -1.62 29.50 57.03
CA GLU A 232 -1.66 30.93 56.69
C GLU A 232 -1.32 31.81 57.91
N ALA A 233 -1.81 31.46 59.10
CA ALA A 233 -1.48 32.15 60.35
C ALA A 233 0.02 32.02 60.69
N GLU A 234 0.60 30.83 60.58
CA GLU A 234 2.04 30.61 60.79
C GLU A 234 2.91 31.36 59.77
N LYS A 235 2.47 31.44 58.51
CA LYS A 235 3.14 32.25 57.48
C LYS A 235 3.14 33.74 57.84
N GLN A 236 2.00 34.26 58.28
CA GLN A 236 1.86 35.66 58.71
C GLN A 236 2.75 35.98 59.92
N GLN A 237 2.89 35.02 60.85
CA GLN A 237 3.72 35.18 62.04
C GLN A 237 5.22 35.21 61.71
N LYS A 238 5.69 34.32 60.81
CA LYS A 238 7.09 34.33 60.34
C LYS A 238 7.45 35.57 59.52
N LEU A 239 6.51 36.14 58.76
CA LEU A 239 6.71 37.39 58.02
C LEU A 239 6.75 38.64 58.94
N GLN A 240 6.37 38.52 60.21
CA GLN A 240 6.42 39.60 61.19
C GLN A 240 7.68 39.54 62.08
N GLU A 241 8.45 38.45 62.02
CA GLU A 241 9.67 38.23 62.82
C GLU A 241 10.98 38.47 62.02
N ASP A 242 10.89 38.68 60.70
CA ASP A 242 11.97 39.13 59.79
C ASP A 242 11.85 40.63 59.48
#